data_AF-A0A0C3BK37-F1
#
_entry.id   AF-A0A0C3BK37-F1
#
_cell.length_a   1.000
_cell.length_b   1.000
_cell.length_c   1.000
_cell.angle_alpha   90.00
_cell.angle_beta   90.00
_cell.angle_gamma   90.00
#
_symmetry.space_group_name_H-M   'P 1'
#
loop_
_entity.id
_entity.type
_entity.pdbx_description
1 polymer ?
#
loop_
_entity_poly.entity_id
_entity_poly.type
_entity_poly.pdbx_seq_one_letter_code
_entity_poly.pdbx_strand_id
1 'polypeptide(L)'
;MASTEAPPPYFRTVYDETLHSISYLEPSIMSMANNPTLLGQLEHHSPTTDGSFSVCIAGGHGVFISQTLLASIPAEHCPDLNTTIANQTIATITNKPMKSIGTIFIPVILTDAQMGEKIRIVLYAIVVPNLFMGMFIGGSSKFLKSSLWGPEGIIYTFDFGQGGVRQVKGI
;
A
#
# COMPACT_ATOMS: atom_id res chain seq x y z
N MET A 1 28.74 17.74 -12.41
CA MET A 1 29.09 16.62 -11.51
C MET A 1 28.10 15.52 -11.82
N ALA A 2 28.55 14.39 -12.38
CA ALA A 2 27.67 13.26 -12.65
C ALA A 2 27.45 12.50 -11.33
N SER A 3 26.20 12.31 -10.93
CA SER A 3 25.83 11.53 -9.75
C SER A 3 26.27 10.07 -9.95
N THR A 4 27.20 9.61 -9.11
CA THR A 4 27.58 8.19 -8.93
C THR A 4 26.53 7.42 -8.15
N GLU A 5 25.25 7.62 -8.48
CA GLU A 5 24.20 6.77 -7.94
C GLU A 5 24.16 5.50 -8.79
N ALA A 6 24.43 4.36 -8.16
CA ALA A 6 24.20 3.08 -8.82
C ALA A 6 22.76 3.08 -9.39
N PRO A 7 22.53 2.60 -10.62
CA PRO A 7 21.18 2.54 -11.16
C PRO A 7 20.29 1.84 -10.14
N PRO A 8 19.10 2.40 -9.83
CA PRO A 8 18.26 1.88 -8.77
C PRO A 8 18.00 0.39 -9.02
N PRO A 9 18.01 -0.46 -7.97
CA PRO A 9 17.77 -1.88 -8.12
C PRO A 9 16.44 -2.08 -8.84
N TYR A 10 16.47 -2.75 -10.00
CA TYR A 10 15.28 -3.01 -10.78
C TYR A 10 14.44 -4.06 -10.04
N PHE A 11 13.43 -3.62 -9.29
CA PHE A 11 12.53 -4.53 -8.59
C PHE A 11 11.56 -5.15 -9.60
N ARG A 12 11.45 -6.48 -9.56
CA ARG A 12 10.49 -7.20 -10.40
C ARG A 12 9.08 -6.78 -10.00
N THR A 13 8.33 -6.19 -10.94
CA THR A 13 6.90 -5.90 -10.74
C THR A 13 6.12 -7.21 -10.87
N VAL A 14 5.42 -7.60 -9.81
CA VAL A 14 4.63 -8.85 -9.76
C VAL A 14 3.13 -8.61 -9.74
N TYR A 15 2.69 -7.39 -9.44
CA TYR A 15 1.29 -6.99 -9.44
C TYR A 15 1.17 -5.52 -9.84
N ASP A 16 0.25 -5.21 -10.75
CA ASP A 16 0.03 -3.83 -11.19
C ASP A 16 -1.45 -3.59 -11.49
N GLU A 17 -2.13 -2.80 -10.64
CA GLU A 17 -3.56 -2.51 -10.78
C GLU A 17 -3.88 -1.54 -11.92
N THR A 18 -2.88 -0.85 -12.50
CA THR A 18 -3.11 0.04 -13.67
C THR A 18 -3.68 -0.73 -14.85
N LEU A 19 -3.35 -2.02 -14.96
CA LEU A 19 -3.77 -2.90 -16.05
C LEU A 19 -5.09 -3.64 -15.78
N HIS A 20 -5.64 -3.53 -14.56
CA HIS A 20 -6.73 -4.38 -14.09
C HIS A 20 -8.08 -3.67 -13.93
N SER A 21 -8.20 -2.40 -14.33
CA SER A 21 -9.43 -1.59 -14.19
C SER A 21 -10.04 -1.67 -12.78
N ILE A 22 -9.18 -1.69 -11.75
CA ILE A 22 -9.61 -1.82 -10.36
C ILE A 22 -10.25 -0.51 -9.90
N SER A 23 -11.41 -0.62 -9.26
CA SER A 23 -12.06 0.48 -8.56
C SER A 23 -12.78 -0.04 -7.32
N TYR A 24 -12.77 0.74 -6.25
CA TYR A 24 -13.48 0.42 -5.01
C TYR A 24 -14.75 1.27 -4.95
N LEU A 25 -15.87 0.73 -5.44
CA LEU A 25 -17.15 1.45 -5.51
C LEU A 25 -17.69 1.79 -4.12
N GLU A 26 -17.53 0.88 -3.17
CA GLU A 26 -17.96 1.01 -1.77
C GLU A 26 -16.74 0.87 -0.84
N PRO A 27 -15.88 1.89 -0.76
CA PRO A 27 -14.66 1.82 0.03
C PRO A 27 -14.97 1.96 1.53
N SER A 28 -14.36 1.12 2.35
CA SER A 28 -14.56 1.12 3.80
C SER A 28 -13.32 0.70 4.58
N ILE A 29 -13.19 1.26 5.78
CA ILE A 29 -12.14 0.94 6.76
C ILE A 29 -12.84 0.44 8.03
N MET A 30 -12.91 -0.88 8.21
CA MET A 30 -13.69 -1.54 9.25
C MET A 30 -12.80 -2.13 10.35
N SER A 31 -11.76 -1.40 10.73
CA SER A 31 -10.85 -1.80 11.80
C SER A 31 -10.30 -0.60 12.56
N MET A 32 -10.16 -0.77 13.88
CA MET A 32 -9.30 0.07 14.70
C MET A 32 -7.94 -0.62 14.69
N ALA A 33 -6.94 0.03 14.10
CA ALA A 33 -5.62 -0.53 13.87
C ALA A 33 -4.98 -1.01 15.19
N ASN A 34 -5.06 -2.32 15.49
CA ASN A 34 -4.47 -2.86 16.71
C ASN A 34 -3.07 -3.45 16.49
N ASN A 35 -2.60 -3.57 15.24
CA ASN A 35 -1.22 -3.97 14.97
C ASN A 35 -0.78 -3.51 13.57
N PRO A 36 -0.23 -2.29 13.41
CA PRO A 36 0.46 -1.94 12.16
C PRO A 36 1.62 -2.91 11.98
N THR A 37 1.71 -3.56 10.82
CA THR A 37 2.88 -4.36 10.47
C THR A 37 3.62 -3.64 9.35
N LEU A 38 4.92 -3.46 9.49
CA LEU A 38 5.74 -2.87 8.45
C LEU A 38 5.86 -3.89 7.32
N LEU A 39 5.06 -3.71 6.26
CA LEU A 39 5.02 -4.65 5.14
C LEU A 39 5.77 -4.14 3.92
N GLY A 40 5.98 -2.83 3.82
CA GLY A 40 6.45 -2.23 2.59
C GLY A 40 7.28 -0.97 2.74
N GLN A 41 7.98 -0.68 1.67
CA GLN A 41 8.77 0.53 1.47
C GLN A 41 8.25 1.25 0.22
N LEU A 42 8.26 2.58 0.22
CA LEU A 42 8.03 3.35 -1.00
C LEU A 42 9.14 3.05 -2.00
N GLU A 43 8.79 2.93 -3.29
CA GLU A 43 9.80 2.79 -4.35
C GLU A 43 10.73 4.00 -4.41
N HIS A 44 10.17 5.19 -4.20
CA HIS A 44 10.90 6.45 -4.07
C HIS A 44 10.49 7.13 -2.77
N HIS A 45 11.47 7.54 -1.98
CA HIS A 45 11.26 8.19 -0.70
C HIS A 45 12.21 9.37 -0.55
N SER A 46 11.88 10.30 0.35
CA SER A 46 12.80 11.39 0.70
C SER A 46 14.16 10.82 1.13
N PRO A 47 15.28 11.48 0.75
CA PRO A 47 16.62 11.15 1.25
C PRO A 47 16.76 11.14 2.78
N THR A 48 15.82 11.78 3.49
CA THR A 48 15.80 11.85 4.96
C THR A 48 15.06 10.70 5.63
N THR A 49 14.54 9.75 4.84
CA THR A 49 13.79 8.57 5.32
C THR A 49 14.34 7.33 4.61
N ASP A 50 14.09 6.14 5.15
CA ASP A 50 14.38 4.86 4.49
C ASP A 50 13.19 4.34 3.65
N GLY A 51 12.17 5.20 3.47
CA GLY A 51 10.93 4.87 2.75
C GLY A 51 10.04 3.85 3.42
N SER A 52 10.40 3.36 4.60
CA SER A 52 9.61 2.37 5.34
C SER A 52 8.35 3.01 5.91
N PHE A 53 7.21 2.33 5.78
CA PHE A 53 5.95 2.80 6.35
C PHE A 53 5.11 1.67 6.92
N SER A 54 4.24 2.03 7.87
CA SER A 54 3.29 1.09 8.45
C SER A 54 2.16 0.78 7.47
N VAL A 55 1.91 -0.50 7.28
CA VAL A 55 0.72 -1.00 6.59
C VAL A 55 -0.15 -1.66 7.65
N CYS A 56 -1.46 -1.42 7.64
CA CYS A 56 -2.38 -2.28 8.37
C CYS A 56 -3.33 -2.97 7.42
N ILE A 57 -3.39 -4.28 7.57
CA ILE A 57 -4.26 -5.16 6.83
C ILE A 57 -5.34 -5.64 7.79
N ALA A 58 -6.59 -5.20 7.55
CA ALA A 58 -7.70 -5.51 8.44
C ALA A 58 -9.05 -5.40 7.72
N GLY A 59 -10.15 -5.73 8.40
CA GLY A 59 -11.49 -5.71 7.82
C GLY A 59 -11.85 -4.38 7.16
N GLY A 60 -12.57 -4.43 6.04
CA GLY A 60 -12.87 -3.29 5.18
C GLY A 60 -12.59 -3.62 3.73
N HIS A 61 -12.86 -2.67 2.84
CA HIS A 61 -12.77 -2.84 1.40
C HIS A 61 -12.01 -1.66 0.77
N GLY A 62 -10.96 -1.98 0.02
CA GLY A 62 -10.13 -1.00 -0.68
C GLY A 62 -8.72 -0.84 -0.10
N VAL A 63 -7.86 -0.17 -0.85
CA VAL A 63 -6.53 0.26 -0.41
C VAL A 63 -6.58 1.76 -0.17
N PHE A 64 -6.03 2.21 0.94
CA PHE A 64 -5.99 3.61 1.33
C PHE A 64 -4.58 3.99 1.75
N ILE A 65 -4.19 5.22 1.45
CA ILE A 65 -2.94 5.79 1.94
C ILE A 65 -3.20 7.12 2.64
N SER A 66 -2.37 7.43 3.62
CA SER A 66 -2.39 8.74 4.25
C SER A 66 -1.87 9.80 3.28
N GLN A 67 -2.44 11.01 3.36
CA GLN A 67 -1.92 12.18 2.67
C GLN A 67 -0.45 12.44 3.04
N THR A 68 -0.08 12.18 4.29
CA THR A 68 1.30 12.31 4.78
C THR A 68 2.26 11.37 4.08
N LEU A 69 1.88 10.10 3.86
CA LEU A 69 2.70 9.15 3.10
C LEU A 69 2.90 9.64 1.67
N LEU A 70 1.84 10.11 1.01
CA LEU A 70 1.95 10.68 -0.33
C LEU A 70 2.92 11.88 -0.36
N ALA A 71 2.82 12.77 0.62
CA ALA A 71 3.68 13.95 0.73
C ALA A 71 5.15 13.63 1.04
N SER A 72 5.48 12.41 1.47
CA SER A 72 6.86 11.98 1.68
C SER A 72 7.59 11.52 0.42
N ILE A 73 6.87 11.36 -0.70
CA ILE A 73 7.47 11.02 -1.99
C ILE A 73 8.04 12.30 -2.62
N PRO A 74 9.31 12.31 -3.08
CA PRO A 74 9.88 13.44 -3.81
C PRO A 74 9.02 13.86 -5.00
N ALA A 75 8.93 15.17 -5.28
CA ALA A 75 8.00 15.71 -6.26
C ALA A 75 8.22 15.14 -7.67
N GLU A 76 9.46 14.88 -8.03
CA GLU A 76 9.89 14.27 -9.30
C GLU A 76 9.46 12.80 -9.47
N HIS A 77 9.10 12.13 -8.36
CA HIS A 77 8.69 10.73 -8.32
C HIS A 77 7.25 10.53 -7.82
N CYS A 78 6.56 11.61 -7.44
CA CYS A 78 5.22 11.56 -6.89
C CYS A 78 4.22 11.21 -8.01
N PRO A 79 3.47 10.10 -7.91
CA PRO A 79 2.50 9.77 -8.95
C PRO A 79 1.34 10.77 -8.98
N ASP A 80 0.73 10.94 -10.15
CA ASP A 80 -0.35 11.90 -10.34
C ASP A 80 -1.60 11.55 -9.51
N LEU A 81 -2.08 12.54 -8.75
CA LEU A 81 -3.31 12.42 -7.98
C LEU A 81 -4.53 12.65 -8.89
N ASN A 82 -5.36 11.62 -9.05
CA ASN A 82 -6.64 11.72 -9.73
C ASN A 82 -7.75 12.15 -8.75
N THR A 83 -8.31 13.34 -8.96
CA THR A 83 -9.33 13.95 -8.08
C THR A 83 -10.77 13.68 -8.52
N THR A 84 -11.01 12.83 -9.53
CA THR A 84 -12.35 12.53 -10.06
C THR A 84 -13.33 12.06 -8.97
N ILE A 85 -12.82 11.30 -7.99
CA ILE A 85 -13.62 10.80 -6.85
C ILE A 85 -13.33 11.53 -5.54
N ALA A 86 -12.80 12.75 -5.60
CA ALA A 86 -12.56 13.56 -4.40
C ALA A 86 -13.88 13.80 -3.63
N ASN A 87 -13.79 13.95 -2.31
CA ASN A 87 -14.91 14.10 -1.38
C ASN A 87 -15.87 12.90 -1.28
N GLN A 88 -15.52 11.76 -1.88
CA GLN A 88 -16.22 10.50 -1.64
C GLN A 88 -16.14 10.16 -0.14
N THR A 89 -17.28 9.77 0.43
CA THR A 89 -17.35 9.33 1.83
C THR A 89 -16.77 7.93 1.96
N ILE A 90 -15.80 7.78 2.85
CA ILE A 90 -15.24 6.48 3.24
C ILE A 90 -15.90 6.08 4.56
N ALA A 91 -16.56 4.93 4.58
CA ALA A 91 -17.15 4.38 5.79
C ALA A 91 -16.02 3.95 6.76
N THR A 92 -16.14 4.29 8.04
CA THR A 92 -15.15 3.97 9.06
C THR A 92 -15.81 3.31 10.27
N ILE A 93 -15.09 2.44 10.97
CA ILE A 93 -15.58 1.78 12.19
C ILE A 93 -15.95 2.76 13.32
N THR A 94 -15.34 3.96 13.34
CA THR A 94 -15.56 4.95 14.39
C THR A 94 -16.79 5.84 14.14
N ASN A 95 -17.57 5.57 13.10
CA ASN A 95 -18.71 6.40 12.64
C ASN A 95 -18.34 7.87 12.36
N LYS A 96 -17.05 8.19 12.23
CA LYS A 96 -16.57 9.48 11.74
C LYS A 96 -16.14 9.30 10.28
N PRO A 97 -17.01 9.61 9.31
CA PRO A 97 -16.69 9.40 7.90
C PRO A 97 -15.45 10.19 7.51
N MET A 98 -14.54 9.54 6.80
CA MET A 98 -13.41 10.21 6.15
C MET A 98 -13.80 10.62 4.74
N LYS A 99 -13.16 11.66 4.22
CA LYS A 99 -13.33 12.12 2.85
C LYS A 99 -12.08 11.79 2.06
N SER A 100 -12.27 11.19 0.89
CA SER A 100 -11.18 11.01 -0.07
C SER A 100 -10.68 12.36 -0.58
N ILE A 101 -9.38 12.47 -0.79
CA ILE A 101 -8.75 13.57 -1.53
C ILE A 101 -8.75 13.24 -3.02
N GLY A 102 -8.57 11.96 -3.34
CA GLY A 102 -8.48 11.45 -4.69
C GLY A 102 -7.95 10.03 -4.68
N THR A 103 -7.44 9.60 -5.83
CA THR A 103 -6.90 8.27 -6.06
C THR A 103 -5.57 8.33 -6.77
N ILE A 104 -4.76 7.31 -6.57
CA ILE A 104 -3.41 7.24 -7.10
C ILE A 104 -3.04 5.78 -7.34
N PHE A 105 -2.17 5.53 -8.29
CA PHE A 105 -1.47 4.25 -8.42
C PHE A 105 -0.14 4.35 -7.69
N ILE A 106 -0.06 3.78 -6.49
CA ILE A 106 1.14 3.88 -5.65
C ILE A 106 2.01 2.63 -5.81
N PRO A 107 3.28 2.78 -6.23
CA PRO A 107 4.23 1.68 -6.22
C PRO A 107 4.80 1.45 -4.82
N VAL A 108 4.81 0.18 -4.40
CA VAL A 108 5.30 -0.27 -3.09
C VAL A 108 6.20 -1.47 -3.30
N ILE A 109 7.30 -1.49 -2.54
CA ILE A 109 8.22 -2.62 -2.47
C ILE A 109 7.86 -3.46 -1.25
N LEU A 110 7.57 -4.74 -1.47
CA LEU A 110 7.35 -5.74 -0.42
C LEU A 110 8.54 -6.69 -0.36
N THR A 111 8.63 -7.46 0.74
CA THR A 111 9.67 -8.48 0.91
C THR A 111 9.03 -9.86 0.94
N ASP A 112 9.38 -10.73 -0.01
CA ASP A 112 8.95 -12.12 -0.04
C ASP A 112 9.54 -12.88 1.16
N ALA A 113 8.68 -13.53 1.94
CA ALA A 113 9.05 -14.22 3.17
C ALA A 113 9.83 -15.52 2.92
N GLN A 114 9.66 -16.16 1.76
CA GLN A 114 10.32 -17.41 1.44
C GLN A 114 11.71 -17.20 0.86
N MET A 115 11.84 -16.23 -0.05
CA MET A 115 13.06 -16.00 -0.82
C MET A 115 13.87 -14.79 -0.32
N GLY A 116 13.27 -13.93 0.52
CA GLY A 116 13.88 -12.64 0.91
C GLY A 116 13.95 -11.64 -0.24
N GLU A 117 13.36 -11.96 -1.40
CA GLU A 117 13.37 -11.12 -2.60
C GLU A 117 12.51 -9.87 -2.38
N LYS A 118 13.03 -8.73 -2.83
CA LYS A 118 12.26 -7.47 -2.90
C LYS A 118 11.42 -7.48 -4.17
N ILE A 119 10.10 -7.42 -4.01
CA ILE A 119 9.14 -7.45 -5.11
C ILE A 119 8.39 -6.12 -5.17
N ARG A 120 8.09 -5.65 -6.38
CA ARG A 120 7.33 -4.42 -6.60
C ARG A 120 5.88 -4.73 -6.91
N ILE A 121 4.98 -3.98 -6.29
CA ILE A 121 3.55 -3.98 -6.61
C ILE A 121 3.07 -2.54 -6.84
N VAL A 122 2.05 -2.37 -7.68
CA VAL A 122 1.39 -1.08 -7.90
C VAL A 122 -0.08 -1.23 -7.51
N LEU A 123 -0.51 -0.45 -6.53
CA LEU A 123 -1.86 -0.51 -5.97
C LEU A 123 -2.65 0.75 -6.34
N TYR A 124 -3.89 0.57 -6.78
CA TYR A 124 -4.87 1.64 -6.82
C TYR A 124 -5.25 1.98 -5.38
N ALA A 125 -4.89 3.18 -4.91
CA ALA A 125 -5.10 3.62 -3.54
C ALA A 125 -5.96 4.87 -3.48
N ILE A 126 -6.85 4.92 -2.48
CA ILE A 126 -7.62 6.11 -2.13
C ILE A 126 -6.82 6.92 -1.11
N VAL A 127 -6.57 8.19 -1.43
CA VAL A 127 -5.82 9.08 -0.54
C VAL A 127 -6.79 9.72 0.45
N VAL A 128 -6.46 9.65 1.74
CA VAL A 128 -7.28 10.26 2.80
C VAL A 128 -6.39 11.07 3.78
N PRO A 129 -6.89 12.19 4.34
CA PRO A 129 -6.05 13.12 5.10
C PRO A 129 -5.62 12.60 6.48
N ASN A 130 -6.52 11.94 7.21
CA ASN A 130 -6.35 11.64 8.64
C ASN A 130 -6.21 10.13 8.90
N LEU A 131 -5.56 9.39 8.01
CA LEU A 131 -5.25 7.98 8.23
C LEU A 131 -4.05 7.87 9.19
N PHE A 132 -4.25 7.20 10.33
CA PHE A 132 -3.23 7.05 11.38
C PHE A 132 -2.00 6.22 10.98
N MET A 133 -2.06 5.50 9.87
CA MET A 133 -1.02 4.62 9.35
C MET A 133 -0.62 5.08 7.95
N GLY A 134 0.56 4.66 7.48
CA GLY A 134 1.01 4.95 6.12
C GLY A 134 0.00 4.45 5.08
N MET A 135 -0.41 3.20 5.21
CA MET A 135 -1.34 2.53 4.30
C MET A 135 -2.29 1.58 5.04
N PHE A 136 -3.54 1.51 4.58
CA PHE A 136 -4.53 0.52 4.98
C PHE A 136 -4.90 -0.35 3.78
N ILE A 137 -4.90 -1.67 3.94
CA ILE A 137 -5.38 -2.61 2.92
C ILE A 137 -6.56 -3.39 3.51
N GLY A 138 -7.73 -3.26 2.87
CA GLY A 138 -8.92 -3.99 3.24
C GLY A 138 -8.72 -5.50 3.08
N GLY A 139 -9.12 -6.25 4.10
CA GLY A 139 -9.02 -7.71 4.13
C GLY A 139 -9.91 -8.40 3.11
N SER A 140 -10.93 -7.71 2.58
CA SER A 140 -11.75 -8.19 1.46
C SER A 140 -11.15 -7.84 0.09
N SER A 141 -9.93 -7.30 0.03
CA SER A 141 -9.23 -7.08 -1.24
C SER A 141 -9.03 -8.39 -1.99
N LYS A 142 -9.21 -8.35 -3.32
CA LYS A 142 -9.19 -9.56 -4.16
C LYS A 142 -7.84 -10.30 -4.15
N PHE A 143 -6.76 -9.57 -3.93
CA PHE A 143 -5.40 -10.09 -3.98
C PHE A 143 -4.88 -10.56 -2.61
N LEU A 144 -5.53 -10.22 -1.49
CA LEU A 144 -5.19 -10.80 -0.18
C LEU A 144 -5.96 -12.11 0.04
N LYS A 145 -5.24 -13.20 0.29
CA LYS A 145 -5.86 -14.53 0.50
C LYS A 145 -5.97 -14.91 1.97
N SER A 146 -4.92 -14.68 2.75
CA SER A 146 -4.88 -15.08 4.15
C SER A 146 -3.80 -14.35 4.93
N SER A 147 -3.91 -14.43 6.25
CA SER A 147 -2.91 -13.99 7.21
C SER A 147 -2.68 -15.08 8.25
N LEU A 148 -1.43 -15.42 8.51
CA LEU A 148 -1.04 -16.41 9.52
C LEU A 148 -0.13 -15.75 10.55
N TRP A 149 -0.46 -15.91 11.84
CA TRP A 149 0.40 -15.49 12.94
C TRP A 149 1.40 -16.60 13.28
N GLY A 150 2.69 -16.26 13.30
CA GLY A 150 3.76 -17.16 13.68
C GLY A 150 4.74 -16.54 14.69
N PRO A 151 5.72 -17.32 15.17
CA PRO A 151 6.72 -16.86 16.14
C PRO A 151 7.58 -15.68 15.65
N GLU A 152 7.75 -15.56 14.33
CA GLU A 152 8.56 -14.50 13.69
C GLU A 152 7.73 -13.30 13.19
N GLY A 153 6.45 -13.22 13.58
CA GLY A 153 5.52 -12.18 13.11
C GLY A 153 4.38 -12.74 12.26
N ILE A 154 3.63 -11.83 11.64
CA ILE A 154 2.52 -12.18 10.75
C ILE A 154 3.03 -12.36 9.32
N ILE A 155 2.58 -13.42 8.65
CA ILE A 155 2.83 -13.68 7.25
C ILE A 155 1.52 -13.49 6.50
N TYR A 156 1.54 -12.63 5.48
CA TYR A 156 0.40 -12.42 4.59
C TYR A 156 0.59 -13.22 3.32
N THR A 157 -0.44 -13.93 2.90
CA THR A 157 -0.46 -14.59 1.60
C THR A 157 -1.24 -13.72 0.62
N PHE A 158 -0.55 -13.27 -0.42
CA PHE A 158 -1.13 -12.53 -1.53
C PHE A 158 -1.17 -13.41 -2.77
N ASP A 159 -2.21 -13.26 -3.57
CA ASP A 159 -2.35 -13.83 -4.90
C ASP A 159 -2.37 -12.69 -5.91
N PHE A 160 -1.25 -12.52 -6.59
CA PHE A 160 -1.05 -11.48 -7.57
C PHE A 160 -1.45 -11.92 -8.99
N GLY A 161 -2.26 -12.98 -9.12
CA GLY A 161 -2.67 -13.53 -10.41
C GLY A 161 -1.47 -14.06 -11.19
N GLN A 162 -1.11 -13.40 -12.29
CA GLN A 162 0.07 -13.78 -13.09
C GLN A 162 1.40 -13.68 -12.32
N GLY A 163 1.48 -12.83 -11.28
CA GLY A 163 2.63 -12.75 -10.37
C GLY A 163 2.80 -13.97 -9.45
N GLY A 164 1.77 -14.83 -9.40
CA GLY A 164 1.68 -16.00 -8.53
C GLY A 164 1.28 -15.66 -7.10
N VAL A 165 1.17 -16.71 -6.30
CA VAL A 165 0.92 -16.61 -4.86
C VAL A 165 2.24 -16.35 -4.13
N ARG A 166 2.29 -15.29 -3.32
CA ARG A 166 3.47 -14.87 -2.55
C ARG A 166 3.16 -14.77 -1.09
N GLN A 167 4.13 -15.15 -0.26
CA GLN A 167 4.08 -14.90 1.18
C GLN A 167 4.92 -13.67 1.47
N VAL A 168 4.35 -12.69 2.18
CA VAL A 168 5.01 -11.43 2.52
C VAL A 168 5.10 -11.33 4.03
N LYS A 169 6.32 -11.08 4.52
CA LYS A 169 6.58 -10.96 5.96
C LYS A 169 6.16 -9.57 6.41
N GLY A 170 5.30 -9.51 7.43
CA GLY A 170 5.12 -8.31 8.21
C GLY A 170 6.26 -8.16 9.20
N ILE A 171 6.92 -7.01 9.15
CA ILE A 171 8.02 -6.60 10.02
C ILE A 171 7.45 -5.91 11.26
#